data_AF-A0A7W6HHD0-F1
#
_entry.id   AF-A0A7W6HHD0-F1
#
_cell.length_a   1.000
_cell.length_b   1.000
_cell.length_c   1.000
_cell.angle_alpha   90.00
_cell.angle_beta   90.00
_cell.angle_gamma   90.00
#
_symmetry.space_group_name_H-M   'P 1'
#
loop_
_entity.id
_entity.type
_entity.pdbx_description
1 polymer ?
#
loop_
_entity_poly.entity_id
_entity_poly.type
_entity_poly.pdbx_seq_one_letter_code
_entity_poly.pdbx_strand_id
1 'polypeptide(L)'
;MIVATIGAIEAAGSLDVTVADIAVRAGVSPALVHHYFGTKDDLLIAAMRYLLQGFRAGVTSRLRQANGPRQRVSAIIEASFDPSQFVSEAIAAWLAFYLYARRSAEAARLLRLYFRRLETNLVSALAPLLGMPRAHGVAAAAGAMIDGVWLRQALTPLTAPDGATAIAMVERYIDAEMGVK
;
A
#
# COMPACT_ATOMS: atom_id res chain seq x y z
N MET A 1 -8.75 -18.59 -2.92
CA MET A 1 -8.22 -18.13 -4.23
C MET A 1 -7.41 -16.84 -4.10
N ILE A 2 -7.96 -15.70 -3.66
CA ILE A 2 -7.19 -14.44 -3.57
C ILE A 2 -5.91 -14.56 -2.70
N VAL A 3 -6.01 -15.08 -1.48
CA VAL A 3 -4.84 -15.29 -0.60
C VAL A 3 -3.85 -16.29 -1.22
N ALA A 4 -4.35 -17.31 -1.91
CA ALA A 4 -3.51 -18.28 -2.62
C ALA A 4 -2.77 -17.63 -3.80
N THR A 5 -3.39 -16.67 -4.51
CA THR A 5 -2.75 -15.88 -5.56
C THR A 5 -1.59 -15.06 -4.99
N ILE A 6 -1.82 -14.35 -3.89
CA ILE A 6 -0.78 -13.53 -3.25
C ILE A 6 0.40 -14.40 -2.82
N GLY A 7 0.13 -15.53 -2.16
CA GLY A 7 1.19 -16.43 -1.74
C GLY A 7 1.86 -17.21 -2.88
N ALA A 8 1.19 -17.39 -4.03
CA ALA A 8 1.83 -17.93 -5.23
C ALA A 8 2.82 -16.92 -5.83
N ILE A 9 2.43 -15.64 -5.90
CA ILE A 9 3.29 -14.54 -6.37
C ILE A 9 4.51 -14.40 -5.46
N GLU A 10 4.28 -14.45 -4.15
CA GLU A 10 5.33 -14.43 -3.14
C GLU A 10 6.32 -15.57 -3.33
N ALA A 11 5.84 -16.82 -3.39
CA ALA A 11 6.70 -18.00 -3.57
C ALA A 11 7.49 -17.98 -4.88
N ALA A 12 6.92 -17.42 -5.95
CA ALA A 12 7.58 -17.28 -7.25
C ALA A 12 8.50 -16.05 -7.34
N GLY A 13 8.36 -15.07 -6.44
CA GLY A 13 9.02 -13.77 -6.52
C GLY A 13 8.67 -12.97 -7.77
N SER A 14 7.61 -13.35 -8.50
CA SER A 14 7.26 -12.79 -9.80
C SER A 14 5.77 -12.92 -10.11
N LEU A 15 5.33 -12.21 -11.14
CA LEU A 15 3.98 -12.34 -11.68
C LEU A 15 3.82 -13.52 -12.64
N ASP A 16 4.85 -14.31 -12.86
CA ASP A 16 4.85 -15.44 -13.81
C ASP A 16 4.26 -16.71 -13.17
N VAL A 17 3.22 -16.54 -12.37
CA VAL A 17 2.41 -17.63 -11.79
C VAL A 17 1.29 -18.04 -12.73
N THR A 18 1.00 -19.33 -12.86
CA THR A 18 -0.11 -19.82 -13.67
C THR A 18 -1.39 -19.96 -12.85
N VAL A 19 -2.54 -20.04 -13.54
CA VAL A 19 -3.82 -20.37 -12.89
C VAL A 19 -3.74 -21.75 -12.22
N ALA A 20 -2.97 -22.69 -12.80
CA ALA A 20 -2.75 -24.00 -12.22
C ALA A 20 -1.98 -23.93 -10.90
N ASP A 21 -0.89 -23.15 -10.83
CA ASP A 21 -0.11 -22.96 -9.59
C ASP A 21 -1.00 -22.40 -8.46
N ILE A 22 -1.85 -21.43 -8.81
CA ILE A 22 -2.78 -20.82 -7.86
C ILE A 22 -3.86 -21.81 -7.42
N ALA A 23 -4.38 -22.62 -8.34
CA ALA A 23 -5.39 -23.64 -8.05
C ALA A 23 -4.84 -24.71 -7.09
N VAL A 24 -3.62 -25.19 -7.33
CA VAL A 24 -2.90 -26.11 -6.45
C VAL A 24 -2.76 -25.51 -5.06
N ARG A 25 -2.29 -24.26 -4.94
CA ARG A 25 -2.14 -23.59 -3.64
C ARG A 25 -3.48 -23.31 -2.94
N ALA A 26 -4.55 -23.11 -3.71
CA ALA A 26 -5.89 -22.91 -3.18
C ALA A 26 -6.60 -24.23 -2.81
N GLY A 27 -6.04 -25.40 -3.14
CA GLY A 27 -6.67 -26.70 -2.93
C GLY A 27 -7.91 -26.93 -3.80
N VAL A 28 -7.96 -26.32 -4.99
CA VAL A 28 -9.11 -26.40 -5.90
C VAL A 28 -8.69 -26.76 -7.32
N SER A 29 -9.65 -27.11 -8.19
CA SER A 29 -9.36 -27.36 -9.60
C SER A 29 -9.12 -26.05 -10.38
N PRO A 30 -8.26 -26.05 -11.42
CA PRO A 30 -8.09 -24.88 -12.29
C PRO A 30 -9.38 -24.40 -12.94
N ALA A 31 -10.29 -25.33 -13.28
CA ALA A 31 -11.61 -25.01 -13.81
C ALA A 31 -12.45 -24.16 -12.83
N LEU A 32 -12.35 -24.42 -11.52
CA LEU A 32 -13.05 -23.63 -10.52
C LEU A 32 -12.49 -22.20 -10.45
N VAL A 33 -11.18 -22.03 -10.59
CA VAL A 33 -10.56 -20.68 -10.62
C VAL A 33 -11.07 -19.88 -11.83
N HIS A 34 -11.10 -20.51 -13.01
CA HIS A 34 -11.66 -19.89 -14.22
C HIS A 34 -13.15 -19.56 -14.07
N HIS A 35 -13.93 -20.39 -13.39
CA HIS A 35 -15.35 -20.13 -13.15
C HIS A 35 -15.59 -18.86 -12.31
N TYR A 36 -14.78 -18.64 -11.27
CA TYR A 36 -14.98 -17.49 -10.36
C TYR A 36 -14.30 -16.21 -10.81
N PHE A 37 -13.13 -16.32 -11.44
CA PHE A 37 -12.33 -15.15 -11.78
C PHE A 37 -12.20 -14.92 -13.29
N GLY A 38 -12.54 -15.88 -14.14
CA GLY A 38 -12.34 -15.74 -15.58
C GLY A 38 -10.88 -15.92 -15.95
N THR A 39 -10.10 -14.84 -15.97
CA THR A 39 -8.69 -14.87 -16.40
C THR A 39 -7.70 -14.75 -15.25
N LYS A 40 -6.41 -15.02 -15.54
CA LYS A 40 -5.30 -14.71 -14.62
C LYS A 40 -5.28 -13.22 -14.26
N ASP A 41 -5.53 -12.35 -15.23
CA ASP A 41 -5.54 -10.90 -15.04
C ASP A 41 -6.62 -10.47 -14.06
N ASP A 42 -7.83 -11.01 -14.18
CA ASP A 42 -8.94 -10.72 -13.25
C ASP A 42 -8.60 -11.16 -11.81
N LEU A 43 -7.92 -12.29 -11.66
CA LEU A 43 -7.47 -12.79 -10.37
C LEU A 43 -6.38 -11.92 -9.75
N LEU A 44 -5.43 -11.42 -10.56
CA LEU A 44 -4.42 -10.45 -10.12
C LEU A 44 -5.08 -9.13 -9.70
N ILE A 45 -6.06 -8.63 -10.47
CA ILE A 45 -6.84 -7.43 -10.11
C ILE A 45 -7.63 -7.65 -8.82
N ALA A 46 -8.20 -8.84 -8.60
CA ALA A 46 -8.89 -9.16 -7.35
C ALA A 46 -7.92 -9.15 -6.15
N ALA A 47 -6.71 -9.69 -6.31
CA ALA A 47 -5.66 -9.63 -5.30
C ALA A 47 -5.22 -8.18 -5.00
N MET A 48 -5.08 -7.34 -6.03
CA MET A 48 -4.84 -5.89 -5.86
C MET A 48 -5.90 -5.23 -5.00
N ARG A 49 -7.17 -5.48 -5.33
CA ARG A 49 -8.30 -4.88 -4.60
C ARG A 49 -8.33 -5.32 -3.14
N TYR A 50 -8.05 -6.59 -2.88
CA TYR A 50 -7.99 -7.14 -1.53
C TYR A 50 -6.93 -6.43 -0.67
N LEU A 51 -5.72 -6.26 -1.19
CA LEU A 51 -4.65 -5.57 -0.46
C LEU A 51 -4.94 -4.08 -0.23
N LEU A 52 -5.46 -3.40 -1.25
CA LEU A 52 -5.89 -2.00 -1.10
C LEU A 52 -7.04 -1.83 -0.10
N GLN A 53 -7.92 -2.83 0.04
CA GLN A 53 -8.95 -2.84 1.07
C GLN A 53 -8.34 -3.05 2.46
N GLY A 54 -7.38 -3.96 2.61
CA GLY A 54 -6.65 -4.18 3.86
C GLY A 54 -5.93 -2.92 4.32
N PHE A 55 -5.14 -2.30 3.44
CA PHE A 55 -4.47 -1.03 3.73
C PHE A 55 -5.46 0.07 4.14
N ARG A 56 -6.55 0.23 3.37
CA ARG A 56 -7.62 1.20 3.69
C ARG A 56 -8.23 0.94 5.07
N ALA A 57 -8.46 -0.31 5.44
CA ALA A 57 -9.01 -0.67 6.75
C ALA A 57 -8.05 -0.27 7.87
N GLY A 58 -6.75 -0.51 7.69
CA GLY A 58 -5.69 -0.08 8.62
C GLY A 58 -5.66 1.43 8.83
N VAL A 59 -5.67 2.21 7.74
CA VAL A 59 -5.75 3.68 7.79
C VAL A 59 -7.04 4.14 8.49
N THR A 60 -8.18 3.55 8.12
CA THR A 60 -9.49 3.95 8.67
C THR A 60 -9.57 3.67 10.17
N SER A 61 -9.03 2.54 10.62
CA SER A 61 -9.00 2.17 12.04
C SER A 61 -8.25 3.20 12.88
N ARG A 62 -7.06 3.61 12.44
CA ARG A 62 -6.24 4.62 13.13
C ARG A 62 -6.86 6.01 13.09
N LEU A 63 -7.40 6.41 11.93
CA LEU A 63 -8.08 7.69 11.78
C LEU A 63 -9.30 7.86 12.71
N ARG A 64 -9.97 6.77 13.10
CA ARG A 64 -11.09 6.81 14.06
C ARG A 64 -10.63 7.07 15.50
N GLN A 65 -9.38 6.77 15.82
CA GLN A 65 -8.80 6.95 17.15
C GLN A 65 -8.07 8.30 17.29
N ALA A 66 -7.79 8.97 16.17
CA ALA A 66 -7.07 10.23 16.13
C ALA A 66 -7.94 11.42 16.58
N ASN A 67 -7.46 12.15 17.59
CA ASN A 67 -8.07 13.36 18.13
C ASN A 67 -7.37 14.60 17.57
N GLY A 68 -7.94 15.14 16.48
CA GLY A 68 -7.50 16.39 15.85
C GLY A 68 -6.57 16.22 14.64
N PRO A 69 -6.29 17.32 13.91
CA PRO A 69 -5.63 17.27 12.61
C PRO A 69 -4.23 16.65 12.65
N ARG A 70 -3.41 16.98 13.66
CA ARG A 70 -2.04 16.46 13.78
C ARG A 70 -2.00 14.95 13.98
N GLN A 71 -2.83 14.43 14.90
CA GLN A 71 -2.92 12.98 15.14
C GLN A 71 -3.46 12.24 13.92
N ARG A 72 -4.29 12.88 13.08
CA ARG A 72 -4.74 12.28 11.82
C ARG A 72 -3.62 12.14 10.80
N VAL A 73 -2.68 13.10 10.73
CA VAL A 73 -1.47 12.97 9.92
C VAL A 73 -0.63 11.79 10.41
N SER A 74 -0.36 11.72 11.72
CA SER A 74 0.37 10.61 12.35
C SER A 74 -0.28 9.26 12.08
N ALA A 75 -1.60 9.16 12.23
CA ALA A 75 -2.36 7.94 11.96
C ALA A 75 -2.22 7.44 10.52
N ILE A 76 -2.09 8.34 9.54
CA ILE A 76 -1.86 7.95 8.13
C ILE A 76 -0.42 7.44 7.95
N ILE A 77 0.56 8.13 8.53
CA ILE A 77 1.98 7.75 8.47
C ILE A 77 2.19 6.37 9.14
N GLU A 78 1.66 6.19 10.33
CA GLU A 78 1.73 4.92 11.08
C GLU A 78 1.06 3.76 10.34
N ALA A 79 -0.06 4.01 9.65
CA ALA A 79 -0.71 2.98 8.85
C ALA A 79 0.17 2.51 7.68
N SER A 80 0.92 3.43 7.06
CA SER A 80 1.83 3.14 5.95
C SER A 80 3.04 2.30 6.33
N PHE A 81 3.42 2.31 7.61
CA PHE A 81 4.56 1.56 8.14
C PHE A 81 4.15 0.49 9.15
N ASP A 82 2.87 0.11 9.18
CA ASP A 82 2.38 -1.00 10.00
C ASP A 82 3.13 -2.29 9.63
N PRO A 83 3.48 -3.17 10.59
CA PRO A 83 4.16 -4.44 10.30
C PRO A 83 3.47 -5.29 9.21
N SER A 84 2.14 -5.20 9.09
CA SER A 84 1.38 -5.88 8.01
C SER A 84 1.73 -5.39 6.60
N GLN A 85 2.35 -4.21 6.45
CA GLN A 85 2.83 -3.69 5.15
C GLN A 85 4.20 -4.26 4.76
N PHE A 86 4.84 -4.99 5.67
CA PHE A 86 6.20 -5.52 5.54
C PHE A 86 6.27 -7.04 5.60
N VAL A 87 5.13 -7.73 5.68
CA VAL A 87 5.08 -9.18 5.45
C VAL A 87 5.41 -9.48 3.99
N SER A 88 6.08 -10.60 3.75
CA SER A 88 6.58 -11.01 2.44
C SER A 88 5.50 -10.97 1.35
N GLU A 89 4.28 -11.41 1.69
CA GLU A 89 3.11 -11.38 0.83
C GLU A 89 2.71 -9.96 0.39
N ALA A 90 2.76 -9.00 1.32
CA ALA A 90 2.42 -7.61 1.03
C ALA A 90 3.49 -6.95 0.15
N ILE A 91 4.77 -7.19 0.45
CA ILE A 91 5.91 -6.68 -0.33
C ILE A 91 5.85 -7.21 -1.77
N ALA A 92 5.76 -8.54 -1.93
CA ALA A 92 5.72 -9.18 -3.23
C ALA A 92 4.55 -8.65 -4.06
N ALA A 93 3.38 -8.49 -3.45
CA ALA A 93 2.22 -7.98 -4.14
C ALA A 93 2.36 -6.51 -4.57
N TRP A 94 2.83 -5.61 -3.70
CA TRP A 94 3.06 -4.21 -4.07
C TRP A 94 4.06 -4.06 -5.22
N LEU A 95 5.19 -4.79 -5.16
CA LEU A 95 6.20 -4.79 -6.23
C LEU A 95 5.63 -5.32 -7.55
N ALA A 96 4.90 -6.43 -7.47
CA ALA A 96 4.18 -6.99 -8.60
C ALA A 96 3.19 -5.97 -9.19
N PHE A 97 2.47 -5.23 -8.37
CA PHE A 97 1.49 -4.25 -8.84
C PHE A 97 2.10 -3.06 -9.55
N TYR A 98 3.24 -2.55 -9.08
CA TYR A 98 3.98 -1.50 -9.80
C TYR A 98 4.38 -1.96 -11.19
N LEU A 99 4.88 -3.19 -11.32
CA LEU A 99 5.22 -3.78 -12.61
C LEU A 99 3.97 -4.02 -13.47
N TYR A 100 2.90 -4.55 -12.89
CA TYR A 100 1.67 -4.90 -13.60
C TYR A 100 0.92 -3.67 -14.13
N ALA A 101 0.94 -2.55 -13.39
CA ALA A 101 0.35 -1.28 -13.79
C ALA A 101 0.93 -0.71 -15.11
N ARG A 102 2.11 -1.17 -15.54
CA ARG A 102 2.70 -0.80 -16.85
C ARG A 102 1.98 -1.42 -18.05
N ARG A 103 1.31 -2.56 -17.85
CA ARG A 103 0.67 -3.35 -18.91
C ARG A 103 -0.86 -3.48 -18.79
N SER A 104 -1.42 -3.21 -17.62
CA SER A 104 -2.87 -3.28 -17.37
C SER A 104 -3.44 -1.91 -17.02
N ALA A 105 -4.36 -1.42 -17.85
CA ALA A 105 -5.05 -0.13 -17.63
C ALA A 105 -5.85 -0.12 -16.32
N GLU A 106 -6.45 -1.26 -15.97
CA GLU A 106 -7.21 -1.42 -14.74
C GLU A 106 -6.30 -1.42 -13.51
N ALA A 107 -5.15 -2.11 -13.56
CA ALA A 107 -4.15 -2.06 -12.50
C ALA A 107 -3.59 -0.64 -12.31
N ALA A 108 -3.29 0.06 -13.41
CA ALA A 108 -2.85 1.45 -13.38
C ALA A 108 -3.91 2.37 -12.76
N ARG A 109 -5.20 2.11 -13.02
CA ARG A 109 -6.32 2.84 -12.42
C ARG A 109 -6.39 2.62 -10.91
N LEU A 110 -6.22 1.39 -10.44
CA LEU A 110 -6.19 1.07 -9.01
C LEU A 110 -5.00 1.72 -8.31
N LEU A 111 -3.81 1.71 -8.92
CA LEU A 111 -2.63 2.36 -8.36
C LEU A 111 -2.80 3.89 -8.27
N ARG A 112 -3.36 4.52 -9.30
CA ARG A 112 -3.72 5.96 -9.24
C ARG A 112 -4.73 6.26 -8.12
N LEU A 113 -5.69 5.36 -7.89
CA LEU A 113 -6.67 5.52 -6.81
C LEU A 113 -6.00 5.42 -5.43
N TYR A 114 -5.02 4.54 -5.26
CA TYR A 114 -4.21 4.48 -4.05
C TYR A 114 -3.49 5.80 -3.79
N PHE A 115 -2.68 6.28 -4.75
CA PHE A 115 -1.92 7.52 -4.58
C PHE A 115 -2.83 8.72 -4.26
N ARG A 116 -3.93 8.89 -5.01
CA ARG A 116 -4.89 9.97 -4.75
C ARG A 116 -5.54 9.88 -3.38
N ARG A 117 -5.81 8.68 -2.87
CA ARG A 117 -6.41 8.52 -1.54
C ARG A 117 -5.42 8.87 -0.44
N LEU A 118 -4.17 8.43 -0.56
CA LEU A 118 -3.10 8.79 0.37
C LEU A 118 -2.94 10.33 0.42
N GLU A 119 -2.78 10.94 -0.75
CA GLU A 119 -2.64 12.39 -0.88
C GLU A 119 -3.86 13.14 -0.32
N THR A 120 -5.09 12.76 -0.70
CA THR A 120 -6.30 13.45 -0.24
C THR A 120 -6.50 13.32 1.28
N ASN A 121 -6.17 12.17 1.85
CA ASN A 121 -6.23 11.97 3.30
C ASN A 121 -5.21 12.88 4.03
N LEU A 122 -3.99 12.98 3.50
CA LEU A 122 -2.96 13.86 4.04
C LEU A 122 -3.36 15.34 3.89
N VAL A 123 -3.84 15.77 2.72
CA VAL A 123 -4.34 17.13 2.50
C VAL A 123 -5.46 17.46 3.48
N SER A 124 -6.43 16.55 3.66
CA SER A 124 -7.53 16.75 4.61
C SER A 124 -7.05 16.93 6.04
N ALA A 125 -6.00 16.21 6.46
CA ALA A 125 -5.43 16.30 7.79
C ALA A 125 -4.50 17.53 7.97
N LEU A 126 -3.80 17.95 6.92
CA LEU A 126 -2.83 19.05 6.93
C LEU A 126 -3.48 20.42 6.70
N ALA A 127 -4.59 20.50 5.96
CA ALA A 127 -5.25 21.77 5.63
C ALA A 127 -5.61 22.62 6.86
N PRO A 128 -6.13 22.06 7.98
CA PRO A 128 -6.36 22.83 9.20
C PRO A 128 -5.09 23.33 9.90
N LEU A 129 -3.92 22.76 9.60
CA LEU A 129 -2.64 23.10 10.24
C LEU A 129 -1.81 24.09 9.41
N LEU A 130 -1.88 23.99 8.08
CA LEU A 130 -1.00 24.71 7.15
C LEU A 130 -1.73 25.63 6.16
N GLY A 131 -3.06 25.52 6.07
CA GLY A 131 -3.85 26.10 4.99
C GLY A 131 -3.79 25.28 3.70
N MET A 132 -4.84 25.35 2.89
CA MET A 132 -5.02 24.52 1.67
C MET A 132 -3.84 24.59 0.67
N PRO A 133 -3.31 25.77 0.29
CA PRO A 133 -2.26 25.84 -0.72
C PRO A 133 -0.99 25.09 -0.29
N ARG A 134 -0.58 25.23 0.98
CA ARG A 134 0.60 24.55 1.53
C ARG A 134 0.34 23.07 1.78
N ALA A 135 -0.86 22.71 2.22
CA ALA A 135 -1.23 21.33 2.51
C ALA A 135 -1.07 20.40 1.29
N HIS A 136 -1.38 20.88 0.08
CA HIS A 136 -1.15 20.09 -1.15
C HIS A 136 0.33 19.77 -1.38
N GLY A 137 1.21 20.77 -1.29
CA GLY A 137 2.65 20.56 -1.48
C GLY A 137 3.25 19.61 -0.45
N VAL A 138 2.91 19.82 0.83
CA VAL A 138 3.39 18.98 1.94
C VAL A 138 2.83 17.56 1.85
N ALA A 139 1.56 17.39 1.49
CA ALA A 139 0.95 16.06 1.31
C ALA A 139 1.59 15.29 0.16
N ALA A 140 1.87 15.95 -0.97
CA ALA A 140 2.52 15.32 -2.12
C ALA A 140 3.94 14.86 -1.77
N ALA A 141 4.72 15.71 -1.10
CA ALA A 141 6.07 15.37 -0.63
C ALA A 141 6.07 14.25 0.42
N ALA A 142 5.16 14.30 1.40
CA ALA A 142 5.01 13.26 2.40
C ALA A 142 4.60 11.92 1.77
N GLY A 143 3.66 11.92 0.81
CA GLY A 143 3.26 10.71 0.07
C GLY A 143 4.43 10.07 -0.68
N ALA A 144 5.20 10.88 -1.42
CA ALA A 144 6.40 10.40 -2.11
C ALA A 144 7.47 9.86 -1.14
N MET A 145 7.64 10.52 0.02
CA MET A 145 8.56 10.05 1.07
C MET A 145 8.10 8.71 1.65
N ILE A 146 6.80 8.55 1.94
CA ILE A 146 6.23 7.30 2.43
C ILE A 146 6.51 6.15 1.46
N ASP A 147 6.16 6.31 0.18
CA ASP A 147 6.35 5.28 -0.83
C ASP A 147 7.85 4.96 -1.03
N GLY A 148 8.71 5.98 -1.02
CA GLY A 148 10.16 5.81 -1.18
C GLY A 148 10.84 5.13 0.02
N VAL A 149 10.45 5.47 1.25
CA VAL A 149 10.97 4.83 2.47
C VAL A 149 10.49 3.38 2.55
N TRP A 150 9.19 3.15 2.30
CA TRP A 150 8.63 1.81 2.25
C TRP A 150 9.36 0.94 1.23
N LEU A 151 9.56 1.44 0.00
CA LEU A 151 10.24 0.70 -1.07
C LEU A 151 11.68 0.32 -0.69
N ARG A 152 12.43 1.25 -0.11
CA ARG A 152 13.81 0.99 0.32
C ARG A 152 13.87 -0.06 1.43
N GLN A 153 12.99 0.02 2.42
CA GLN A 153 12.95 -0.98 3.49
C GLN A 153 12.50 -2.35 2.96
N ALA A 154 11.48 -2.39 2.10
CA ALA A 154 10.98 -3.63 1.49
C ALA A 154 12.03 -4.36 0.64
N LEU A 155 12.98 -3.63 0.05
CA LEU A 155 14.02 -4.19 -0.81
C LEU A 155 15.38 -4.35 -0.13
N THR A 156 15.54 -3.97 1.13
CA THR A 156 16.84 -4.11 1.84
C THR A 156 16.93 -5.50 2.48
N PRO A 157 17.77 -6.42 1.95
CA PRO A 157 17.73 -7.83 2.37
C PRO A 157 18.39 -8.08 3.74
N LEU A 158 19.16 -7.12 4.24
CA LEU A 158 20.08 -7.29 5.38
C LEU A 158 19.54 -6.74 6.71
N THR A 159 18.39 -6.06 6.70
CA THR A 159 17.79 -5.46 7.90
C THR A 159 16.28 -5.62 7.87
N ALA A 160 15.71 -6.10 8.98
CA ALA A 160 14.26 -6.10 9.16
C ALA A 160 13.71 -4.67 8.98
N PRO A 161 12.53 -4.50 8.37
CA PRO A 161 11.92 -3.18 8.23
C PRO A 161 11.76 -2.48 9.58
N ASP A 162 12.36 -1.31 9.68
CA ASP A 162 12.29 -0.47 10.88
C ASP A 162 11.20 0.59 10.69
N GLY A 163 9.97 0.18 10.99
CA GLY A 163 8.80 1.05 10.91
C GLY A 163 8.91 2.27 11.82
N ALA A 164 9.56 2.15 12.98
CA ALA A 164 9.71 3.27 13.92
C ALA A 164 10.60 4.37 13.35
N THR A 165 11.76 4.01 12.77
CA THR A 165 12.65 4.96 12.11
C THR A 165 11.98 5.58 10.87
N ALA A 166 11.21 4.78 10.11
CA ALA A 166 10.46 5.26 8.95
C ALA A 166 9.40 6.30 9.35
N ILE A 167 8.57 6.00 10.36
CA ILE A 167 7.58 6.92 10.92
C ILE A 167 8.27 8.20 11.38
N ALA A 168 9.32 8.08 12.20
CA ALA A 168 10.05 9.24 12.72
C ALA A 168 10.64 10.12 11.61
N MET A 169 11.06 9.54 10.47
CA MET A 169 11.55 10.30 9.32
C MET A 169 10.46 11.18 8.70
N VAL A 170 9.29 10.60 8.44
CA VAL A 170 8.17 11.36 7.85
C VAL A 170 7.61 12.36 8.85
N GLU A 171 7.53 12.01 10.14
CA GLU A 171 7.07 12.93 11.18
C GLU A 171 7.97 14.15 11.33
N ARG A 172 9.31 13.96 11.32
CA ARG A 172 10.25 15.10 11.32
C ARG A 172 10.06 16.02 10.11
N TYR A 173 9.77 15.46 8.94
CA TYR A 173 9.46 16.26 7.75
C TYR A 173 8.18 17.09 7.97
N ILE A 174 7.11 16.48 8.48
CA ILE A 174 5.85 17.19 8.79
C ILE A 174 6.05 18.28 9.84
N ASP A 175 6.80 18.02 10.91
CA ASP A 175 7.06 18.98 11.97
C ASP A 175 7.87 20.20 11.46
N ALA A 176 8.86 19.95 10.61
CA ALA A 176 9.62 21.01 9.96
C ALA A 176 8.73 21.91 9.06
N GLU A 177 7.79 21.34 8.32
CA GLU A 177 6.85 22.10 7.47
C GLU A 177 5.84 22.92 8.29
N MET A 178 5.49 22.47 9.48
CA MET A 178 4.65 23.22 10.43
C MET A 178 5.42 24.29 11.20
N GLY A 179 6.75 24.31 11.14
CA GLY A 179 7.59 25.22 11.92
C GLY A 179 7.67 24.87 13.40
N VAL A 180 7.36 23.63 13.77
CA VAL A 180 7.54 23.10 15.12
C VAL A 180 8.99 22.61 15.21
N LYS A 181 9.82 23.29 16.03
CA LYS A 181 11.19 22.88 16.33
C LYS A 181 11.22 21.90 17.50
#